data_AF-A0A1G7A515-F1
#
_entry.id   AF-A0A1G7A515-F1
#
_cell.length_a   1.000
_cell.length_b   1.000
_cell.length_c   1.000
_cell.angle_alpha   90.00
_cell.angle_beta   90.00
_cell.angle_gamma   90.00
#
_symmetry.space_group_name_H-M   'P 1'
#
loop_
_entity.id
_entity.type
_entity.pdbx_description
1 polymer ?
#
loop_
_entity_poly.entity_id
_entity_poly.type
_entity_poly.pdbx_seq_one_letter_code
_entity_poly.pdbx_strand_id
1 'polypeptide(L)'
;MTTQKNDYKLRLQFDGDQISDVLLYRFEHNGKDAMTKQGRYTGCIQFNAGDTIEVEVTMTATPDELRKVSGVQVISLDLVSQPNVRHEIESFSPFEMDQVTKCLVGDWSEPKQSTDPSTGISTWVSTWSGDTLTVVAEKGFWQLSGFLGVAVYQNMGDDIVRIPRVLSFDPETGSGDGTNPH
;
A
#
# COMPACT_ATOMS: atom_id res chain seq x y z
N MET A 1 -23.60 -18.91 2.30
CA MET A 1 -23.73 -17.54 2.81
C MET A 1 -23.03 -16.65 1.80
N THR A 2 -23.70 -15.65 1.25
CA THR A 2 -23.07 -14.71 0.32
C THR A 2 -22.15 -13.81 1.13
N THR A 3 -20.83 -14.03 1.03
CA THR A 3 -19.83 -13.19 1.67
C THR A 3 -19.98 -11.77 1.15
N GLN A 4 -20.15 -10.80 2.04
CA GLN A 4 -20.29 -9.40 1.65
C GLN A 4 -18.94 -8.94 1.10
N LYS A 5 -18.91 -8.59 -0.19
CA LYS A 5 -17.76 -7.99 -0.84
C LYS A 5 -17.49 -6.62 -0.23
N ASN A 6 -16.27 -6.42 0.27
CA ASN A 6 -15.79 -5.16 0.78
C ASN A 6 -14.80 -4.54 -0.21
N ASP A 7 -14.88 -3.22 -0.33
CA ASP A 7 -13.91 -2.43 -1.07
C ASP A 7 -12.98 -1.73 -0.06
N TYR A 8 -11.70 -2.03 -0.18
CA TYR A 8 -10.63 -1.47 0.66
C TYR A 8 -9.79 -0.49 -0.14
N LYS A 9 -9.18 0.45 0.56
CA LYS A 9 -8.13 1.32 0.04
C LYS A 9 -6.85 1.13 0.85
N LEU A 10 -5.77 0.71 0.20
CA LEU A 10 -4.42 0.77 0.73
C LEU A 10 -3.85 2.16 0.47
N ARG A 11 -3.71 2.96 1.53
CA ARG A 11 -3.01 4.23 1.51
C ARG A 11 -1.56 4.02 1.89
N LEU A 12 -0.66 4.48 1.04
CA LEU A 12 0.78 4.50 1.26
C LEU A 12 1.23 5.95 1.32
N GLN A 13 2.02 6.31 2.32
CA GLN A 13 2.47 7.68 2.51
C GLN A 13 3.96 7.74 2.86
N PHE A 14 4.63 8.70 2.27
CA PHE A 14 6.01 9.01 2.58
C PHE A 14 6.33 10.50 2.40
N ASP A 15 7.47 10.92 2.93
CA ASP A 15 7.96 12.30 2.80
C ASP A 15 9.07 12.40 1.74
N GLY A 16 9.07 13.46 0.94
CA GLY A 16 9.98 13.66 -0.20
C GLY A 16 11.46 13.82 0.19
N ASP A 17 11.77 14.26 1.42
CA ASP A 17 13.13 14.36 1.95
C ASP A 17 13.40 13.33 3.07
N GLN A 18 12.56 12.29 3.17
CA GLN A 18 12.75 11.26 4.18
C GLN A 18 14.11 10.56 4.03
N ILE A 19 14.74 10.36 5.18
CA ILE A 19 16.00 9.63 5.32
C ILE A 19 15.74 8.12 5.45
N SER A 20 14.60 7.76 6.02
CA SER A 20 14.19 6.37 6.22
C SER A 20 13.56 5.79 4.96
N ASP A 21 13.72 4.48 4.74
CA ASP A 21 13.03 3.74 3.69
C ASP A 21 11.69 3.15 4.18
N VAL A 22 11.22 3.55 5.37
CA VAL A 22 9.95 3.09 5.94
C VAL A 22 8.77 3.82 5.30
N LEU A 23 7.84 3.05 4.76
CA LEU A 23 6.58 3.52 4.18
C LEU A 23 5.48 3.49 5.24
N LEU A 24 4.80 4.62 5.44
CA LEU A 24 3.58 4.62 6.23
C LEU A 24 2.47 3.97 5.40
N TYR A 25 1.71 3.08 6.01
CA TYR A 25 0.61 2.40 5.34
C TYR A 25 -0.64 2.40 6.22
N ARG A 26 -1.80 2.34 5.57
CA ARG A 26 -3.10 2.10 6.22
C ARG A 26 -4.05 1.46 5.23
N PHE A 27 -4.73 0.40 5.66
CA PHE A 27 -5.90 -0.09 4.97
C PHE A 27 -7.15 0.62 5.52
N GLU A 28 -7.99 1.10 4.61
CA GLU A 28 -9.27 1.73 4.95
C GLU A 28 -10.43 0.99 4.31
N HIS A 29 -11.55 0.94 5.04
CA HIS A 29 -12.85 0.52 4.54
C HIS A 29 -13.88 1.58 4.94
N ASN A 30 -14.63 2.11 3.96
CA ASN A 30 -15.56 3.23 4.17
C ASN A 30 -14.93 4.45 4.88
N GLY A 31 -13.67 4.77 4.54
CA GLY A 31 -12.92 5.91 5.09
C GLY A 31 -12.49 5.74 6.56
N LYS A 32 -12.57 4.52 7.10
CA LYS A 32 -12.12 4.19 8.45
C LYS A 32 -11.01 3.15 8.39
N ASP A 33 -10.11 3.21 9.36
CA ASP A 33 -9.09 2.19 9.57
C ASP A 33 -9.72 0.79 9.63
N ALA A 34 -9.29 -0.08 8.72
CA ALA A 34 -9.78 -1.43 8.54
C ALA A 34 -9.03 -2.46 9.40
N MET A 35 -7.96 -2.05 10.10
CA MET A 35 -7.22 -2.97 10.96
C MET A 35 -8.06 -3.36 12.18
N THR A 36 -8.00 -4.65 12.51
CA THR A 36 -8.64 -5.21 13.69
C THR A 36 -7.96 -4.63 14.93
N LYS A 37 -8.75 -4.07 15.85
CA LYS A 37 -8.21 -3.31 16.99
C LYS A 37 -8.10 -4.10 18.29
N GLN A 38 -8.73 -5.26 18.37
CA GLN A 38 -8.86 -6.04 19.61
C GLN A 38 -8.88 -7.55 19.33
N GLY A 39 -8.47 -8.33 20.34
CA GLY A 39 -8.49 -9.79 20.31
C GLY A 39 -7.28 -10.41 19.60
N ARG A 40 -7.40 -11.70 19.31
CA ARG A 40 -6.38 -12.57 18.69
C ARG A 40 -5.84 -12.11 17.33
N TYR A 41 -6.55 -11.21 16.65
CA TYR A 41 -6.19 -10.69 15.33
C TYR A 41 -5.85 -9.19 15.36
N THR A 42 -5.58 -8.63 16.53
CA THR A 42 -5.22 -7.21 16.65
C THR A 42 -4.04 -6.89 15.74
N GLY A 43 -4.17 -5.82 14.94
CA GLY A 43 -3.18 -5.41 13.94
C GLY A 43 -3.37 -6.02 12.54
N CYS A 44 -4.24 -7.03 12.39
CA CYS A 44 -4.50 -7.66 11.10
C CYS A 44 -5.66 -7.00 10.33
N ILE A 45 -5.60 -7.03 8.99
CA ILE A 45 -6.77 -6.80 8.12
C ILE A 45 -7.42 -8.13 7.78
N GLN A 46 -8.71 -8.26 8.04
CA GLN A 46 -9.50 -9.44 7.67
C GLN A 46 -10.10 -9.24 6.28
N PHE A 47 -9.50 -9.90 5.29
CA PHE A 47 -10.06 -9.98 3.94
C PHE A 47 -10.95 -11.21 3.78
N ASN A 48 -12.01 -11.07 2.98
CA ASN A 48 -12.82 -12.15 2.42
C ASN A 48 -12.49 -12.34 0.93
N ALA A 49 -12.66 -13.56 0.45
CA ALA A 49 -12.60 -13.82 -0.99
C ALA A 49 -13.62 -12.96 -1.74
N GLY A 50 -13.17 -12.31 -2.81
CA GLY A 50 -13.94 -11.36 -3.62
C GLY A 50 -13.83 -9.90 -3.18
N ASP A 51 -13.24 -9.63 -2.01
CA ASP A 51 -12.92 -8.26 -1.61
C ASP A 51 -11.96 -7.60 -2.59
N THR A 52 -12.05 -6.28 -2.74
CA THR A 52 -11.17 -5.54 -3.64
C THR A 52 -10.31 -4.51 -2.92
N ILE A 53 -9.14 -4.22 -3.49
CA ILE A 53 -8.20 -3.24 -2.96
C ILE A 53 -7.86 -2.24 -4.06
N GLU A 54 -8.11 -0.97 -3.77
CA GLU A 54 -7.54 0.19 -4.46
C GLU A 54 -6.24 0.61 -3.77
N VAL A 55 -5.31 1.19 -4.52
CA VAL A 55 -4.04 1.68 -3.97
C VAL A 55 -3.86 3.17 -4.26
N GLU A 56 -3.51 3.91 -3.22
CA GLU A 56 -3.23 5.35 -3.27
C GLU A 56 -1.88 5.62 -2.62
N VAL A 57 -0.99 6.27 -3.37
CA VAL A 57 0.35 6.66 -2.92
C VAL A 57 0.39 8.17 -2.76
N THR A 58 0.81 8.63 -1.60
CA THR A 58 0.92 10.04 -1.24
C THR A 58 2.36 10.38 -0.88
N MET A 59 2.95 11.33 -1.60
CA MET A 59 4.18 11.99 -1.17
C MET A 59 3.83 13.35 -0.58
N THR A 60 4.39 13.69 0.58
CA THR A 60 4.35 15.05 1.14
C THR A 60 5.71 15.73 1.02
N ALA A 61 5.72 17.06 0.99
CA ALA A 61 6.93 17.85 1.17
C ALA A 61 6.60 19.15 1.91
N THR A 62 7.48 19.53 2.84
CA THR A 62 7.38 20.79 3.58
C THR A 62 7.79 21.99 2.71
N PRO A 63 7.43 23.24 3.09
CA PRO A 63 7.84 24.43 2.33
C PRO A 63 9.35 24.55 2.10
N ASP A 64 10.16 24.12 3.06
CA ASP A 64 11.62 24.17 2.95
C ASP A 64 12.16 23.14 1.93
N GLU A 65 11.48 22.02 1.80
CA GLU A 65 11.81 20.93 0.86
C GLU A 65 11.32 21.20 -0.56
N LEU A 66 10.26 21.99 -0.76
CA LEU A 66 9.75 22.33 -2.10
C LEU A 66 10.78 23.03 -2.98
N ARG A 67 11.77 23.68 -2.37
CA ARG A 67 12.91 24.24 -3.14
C ARG A 67 13.75 23.15 -3.80
N LYS A 68 13.73 21.95 -3.23
CA LYS A 68 14.48 20.78 -3.69
C LYS A 68 13.59 19.78 -4.41
N VAL A 69 12.31 19.62 -4.11
CA VAL A 69 11.45 18.59 -4.70
C VAL A 69 10.44 19.21 -5.68
N SER A 70 10.45 18.75 -6.93
CA SER A 70 9.54 19.20 -7.99
C SER A 70 8.47 18.19 -8.39
N GLY A 71 8.59 16.94 -7.95
CA GLY A 71 7.55 15.94 -8.19
C GLY A 71 7.94 14.52 -7.82
N VAL A 72 7.05 13.60 -8.14
CA VAL A 72 7.21 12.16 -7.90
C VAL A 72 6.68 11.37 -9.08
N GLN A 73 7.30 10.24 -9.37
CA GLN A 73 6.76 9.19 -10.23
C GLN A 73 6.70 7.90 -9.43
N VAL A 74 5.51 7.30 -9.31
CA VAL A 74 5.40 5.94 -8.80
C VAL A 74 5.76 4.98 -9.94
N ILE A 75 6.67 4.05 -9.66
CA ILE A 75 7.21 3.11 -10.67
C ILE A 75 6.55 1.75 -10.52
N SER A 76 6.53 1.22 -9.29
CA SER A 76 6.01 -0.11 -8.98
C SER A 76 5.57 -0.22 -7.53
N LEU A 77 4.67 -1.15 -7.26
CA LEU A 77 4.37 -1.65 -5.92
C LEU A 77 4.34 -3.18 -5.95
N ASP A 78 5.21 -3.79 -5.16
CA ASP A 78 5.20 -5.23 -4.94
C ASP A 78 4.51 -5.53 -3.61
N LEU A 79 3.42 -6.28 -3.66
CA LEU A 79 2.74 -6.81 -2.48
C LEU A 79 3.13 -8.29 -2.32
N VAL A 80 3.98 -8.53 -1.33
CA VAL A 80 4.53 -9.84 -1.01
C VAL A 80 3.74 -10.42 0.14
N SER A 81 3.13 -11.58 -0.07
CA SER A 81 2.39 -12.26 0.96
C SER A 81 3.06 -13.57 1.32
N GLN A 82 3.22 -13.83 2.60
CA GLN A 82 3.86 -15.04 3.10
C GLN A 82 2.88 -15.77 4.02
N PRO A 83 2.62 -17.06 3.82
CA PRO A 83 1.76 -17.81 4.71
C PRO A 83 2.41 -17.82 6.10
N ASN A 84 1.68 -17.39 7.12
CA ASN A 84 2.21 -17.38 8.47
C ASN A 84 1.94 -18.75 9.15
N VAL A 85 2.96 -19.25 9.82
CA VAL A 85 3.22 -20.66 10.13
C VAL A 85 2.14 -21.25 11.04
N ARG A 86 1.38 -22.25 10.53
CA ARG A 86 0.85 -23.43 11.29
C ARG A 86 -0.14 -24.34 10.54
N HIS A 87 -0.57 -24.03 9.32
CA HIS A 87 -1.60 -24.84 8.64
C HIS A 87 -1.08 -25.55 7.39
N GLU A 88 -1.50 -26.81 7.23
CA GLU A 88 -1.32 -27.68 6.04
C GLU A 88 -2.15 -27.17 4.85
N ILE A 89 -2.06 -25.89 4.51
CA ILE A 89 -2.78 -25.28 3.38
C ILE A 89 -1.75 -24.98 2.29
N GLU A 90 -1.99 -25.48 1.09
CA GLU A 90 -1.31 -25.03 -0.12
C GLU A 90 -1.53 -23.51 -0.23
N SER A 91 -0.52 -22.74 0.15
CA SER A 91 -0.72 -21.32 0.40
C SER A 91 -0.14 -20.52 -0.77
N PHE A 92 -1.06 -19.95 -1.56
CA PHE A 92 -0.82 -18.97 -2.62
C PHE A 92 -1.23 -17.57 -2.18
N SER A 93 -0.62 -16.52 -2.75
CA SER A 93 -0.91 -15.13 -2.37
C SER A 93 -2.41 -14.87 -2.19
N PRO A 94 -2.84 -14.07 -1.19
CA PRO A 94 -4.24 -13.71 -1.07
C PRO A 94 -4.72 -12.91 -2.28
N PHE A 95 -3.82 -12.44 -3.16
CA PHE A 95 -4.15 -11.68 -4.35
C PHE A 95 -3.92 -12.43 -5.68
N GLU A 96 -3.14 -13.52 -5.70
CA GLU A 96 -2.88 -14.35 -6.90
C GLU A 96 -2.75 -15.83 -6.54
N MET A 97 -3.46 -16.70 -7.26
CA MET A 97 -3.48 -18.14 -6.97
C MET A 97 -2.23 -18.87 -7.48
N ASP A 98 -1.52 -18.29 -8.44
CA ASP A 98 -0.41 -18.90 -9.17
C ASP A 98 0.95 -18.24 -8.84
N GLN A 99 0.93 -17.18 -8.03
CA GLN A 99 2.12 -16.49 -7.55
C GLN A 99 2.07 -16.26 -6.05
N VAL A 100 3.24 -16.25 -5.41
CA VAL A 100 3.38 -15.94 -3.98
C VAL A 100 3.27 -14.42 -3.72
N THR A 101 3.34 -13.61 -4.77
CA THR A 101 3.44 -12.14 -4.70
C THR A 101 2.65 -11.49 -5.83
N LYS A 102 1.91 -10.43 -5.55
CA LYS A 102 1.29 -9.60 -6.60
C LYS A 102 2.16 -8.38 -6.89
N CYS A 103 2.58 -8.26 -8.14
CA CYS A 103 3.45 -7.19 -8.64
C CYS A 103 2.60 -6.19 -9.43
N LEU A 104 2.40 -4.98 -8.89
CA LEU A 104 1.74 -3.88 -9.61
C LEU A 104 2.80 -3.01 -10.28
N VAL A 105 3.09 -3.31 -11.54
CA VAL A 105 4.05 -2.56 -12.35
C VAL A 105 3.31 -1.58 -13.27
N GLY A 106 3.73 -0.31 -13.27
CA GLY A 106 3.61 0.54 -14.46
C GLY A 106 2.31 1.33 -14.69
N ASP A 107 1.16 0.92 -14.16
CA ASP A 107 -0.12 1.60 -14.45
C ASP A 107 -0.56 2.55 -13.32
N TRP A 108 0.21 3.60 -13.08
CA TRP A 108 -0.13 4.65 -12.11
C TRP A 108 -0.71 5.89 -12.80
N SER A 109 -1.70 6.51 -12.17
CA SER A 109 -2.18 7.82 -12.61
C SER A 109 -1.07 8.87 -12.51
N GLU A 110 -1.12 9.89 -13.38
CA GLU A 110 -0.29 11.07 -13.17
C GLU A 110 -0.54 11.67 -11.78
N PRO A 111 0.52 12.06 -11.03
CA PRO A 111 0.36 12.59 -9.69
C PRO A 111 -0.41 13.90 -9.69
N LYS A 112 -1.48 13.97 -8.89
CA LYS A 112 -2.20 15.22 -8.65
C LYS A 112 -1.53 15.97 -7.52
N GLN A 113 -1.02 17.16 -7.82
CA GLN A 113 -0.39 18.04 -6.85
C GLN A 113 -1.42 18.98 -6.20
N SER A 114 -1.29 19.18 -4.89
CA SER A 114 -1.97 20.24 -4.15
C SER A 114 -1.04 20.81 -3.07
N THR A 115 -1.33 22.03 -2.61
CA THR A 115 -0.61 22.66 -1.50
C THR A 115 -1.63 23.19 -0.50
N ASP A 116 -1.48 22.83 0.77
CA ASP A 116 -2.33 23.34 1.84
C ASP A 116 -1.97 24.81 2.11
N PRO A 117 -2.91 25.77 1.94
CA PRO A 117 -2.62 27.20 2.13
C PRO A 117 -2.32 27.58 3.59
N SER A 118 -2.70 26.76 4.57
CA SER A 118 -2.51 27.04 5.99
C SER A 118 -1.15 26.57 6.51
N THR A 119 -0.63 25.46 5.98
CA THR A 119 0.63 24.84 6.40
C THR A 119 1.75 25.00 5.36
N GLY A 120 1.40 25.27 4.11
CA GLY A 120 2.32 25.29 2.98
C GLY A 120 2.81 23.90 2.54
N ILE A 121 2.32 22.82 3.18
CA ILE A 121 2.70 21.44 2.83
C ILE A 121 2.14 21.11 1.45
N SER A 122 3.01 20.66 0.55
CA SER A 122 2.58 20.15 -0.75
C SER A 122 2.43 18.64 -0.71
N THR A 123 1.46 18.16 -1.47
CA THR A 123 1.09 16.75 -1.56
C THR A 123 0.98 16.34 -3.01
N TRP A 124 1.52 15.17 -3.35
CA TRP A 124 1.34 14.53 -4.65
C TRP A 124 0.67 13.18 -4.44
N VAL A 125 -0.50 13.00 -5.07
CA VAL A 125 -1.30 11.78 -4.94
C VAL A 125 -1.34 11.05 -6.27
N SER A 126 -0.90 9.79 -6.28
CA SER A 126 -1.02 8.88 -7.42
C SER A 126 -1.89 7.69 -7.03
N THR A 127 -2.78 7.26 -7.91
CA THR A 127 -3.62 6.07 -7.71
C THR A 127 -3.28 5.01 -8.74
N TRP A 128 -3.39 3.74 -8.35
CA TRP A 128 -3.33 2.64 -9.30
C TRP A 128 -4.47 2.75 -10.31
N SER A 129 -4.17 2.53 -11.59
CA SER A 129 -5.12 2.72 -12.70
C SER A 129 -5.55 1.43 -13.39
N GLY A 130 -4.95 0.29 -13.06
CA GLY A 130 -5.43 -1.03 -13.47
C GLY A 130 -6.65 -1.49 -12.66
N ASP A 131 -7.09 -2.72 -12.94
CA ASP A 131 -8.18 -3.34 -12.18
C ASP A 131 -7.82 -3.45 -10.69
N THR A 132 -8.85 -3.37 -9.83
CA THR A 132 -8.68 -3.51 -8.39
C THR A 132 -8.11 -4.89 -8.03
N LEU A 133 -7.27 -4.94 -7.00
CA LEU A 133 -6.72 -6.22 -6.56
C LEU A 133 -7.84 -7.02 -5.92
N THR A 134 -8.15 -8.18 -6.48
CA THR A 134 -9.16 -9.06 -5.89
C THR A 134 -8.49 -10.02 -4.92
N VAL A 135 -9.10 -10.21 -3.75
CA VAL A 135 -8.69 -11.22 -2.80
C VAL A 135 -9.22 -12.57 -3.28
N VAL A 136 -8.32 -13.52 -3.56
CA VAL A 136 -8.65 -14.83 -4.13
C VAL A 136 -8.63 -15.96 -3.11
N ALA A 137 -7.88 -15.81 -2.02
CA ALA A 137 -7.79 -16.84 -0.98
C ALA A 137 -9.08 -16.88 -0.14
N GLU A 138 -9.66 -18.07 -0.01
CA GLU A 138 -10.87 -18.28 0.82
C GLU A 138 -10.55 -18.33 2.31
N LYS A 139 -9.37 -18.86 2.70
CA LYS A 139 -8.93 -19.03 4.10
C LYS A 139 -7.40 -18.97 4.21
N GLY A 140 -6.88 -18.42 5.31
CA GLY A 140 -5.46 -18.51 5.66
C GLY A 140 -4.93 -17.31 6.44
N PHE A 141 -3.85 -17.49 7.20
CA PHE A 141 -3.15 -16.39 7.89
C PHE A 141 -1.89 -16.03 7.10
N TRP A 142 -1.70 -14.76 6.81
CA TRP A 142 -0.72 -14.27 5.85
C TRP A 142 0.04 -13.10 6.45
N GLN A 143 1.36 -13.07 6.43
CA GLN A 143 2.12 -11.82 6.52
C GLN A 143 2.04 -11.11 5.17
N LEU A 144 1.98 -9.78 5.18
CA LEU A 144 1.92 -8.96 3.96
C LEU A 144 2.99 -7.89 4.09
N SER A 145 3.97 -7.91 3.20
CA SER A 145 4.97 -6.86 3.08
C SER A 145 4.73 -6.12 1.76
N GLY A 146 5.06 -4.83 1.71
CA GLY A 146 4.98 -4.06 0.47
C GLY A 146 6.25 -3.28 0.18
N PHE A 147 6.67 -3.29 -1.08
CA PHE A 147 7.83 -2.57 -1.58
C PHE A 147 7.41 -1.60 -2.69
N LEU A 148 7.52 -0.31 -2.43
CA LEU A 148 7.14 0.77 -3.33
C LEU A 148 8.39 1.35 -4.00
N GLY A 149 8.50 1.17 -5.31
CA GLY A 149 9.49 1.86 -6.14
C GLY A 149 8.98 3.24 -6.57
N VAL A 150 9.73 4.29 -6.28
CA VAL A 150 9.42 5.66 -6.72
C VAL A 150 10.65 6.35 -7.31
N ALA A 151 10.42 7.39 -8.11
CA ALA A 151 11.43 8.38 -8.43
C ALA A 151 10.97 9.75 -7.95
N VAL A 152 11.78 10.38 -7.11
CA VAL A 152 11.57 11.76 -6.66
C VAL A 152 12.36 12.67 -7.59
N TYR A 153 11.68 13.67 -8.16
CA TYR A 153 12.31 14.69 -8.98
C TYR A 153 12.76 15.82 -8.07
N GLN A 154 14.06 16.14 -8.16
CA GLN A 154 14.66 17.19 -7.37
C GLN A 154 15.26 18.29 -8.24
N ASN A 155 15.04 19.55 -7.85
CA ASN A 155 15.67 20.72 -8.44
C ASN A 155 17.08 20.90 -7.85
N MET A 156 18.10 20.83 -8.68
CA MET A 156 19.50 21.08 -8.30
C MET A 156 20.07 22.19 -9.18
N GLY A 157 19.77 23.44 -8.82
CA GLY A 157 20.10 24.60 -9.66
C GLY A 157 19.20 24.65 -10.89
N ASP A 158 19.80 24.64 -12.07
CA ASP A 158 19.06 24.65 -13.35
C ASP A 158 18.65 23.24 -13.82
N ASP A 159 19.14 22.18 -13.16
CA ASP A 159 18.86 20.79 -13.52
C ASP A 159 17.75 20.18 -12.68
N ILE A 160 16.95 19.30 -13.31
CA ILE A 160 16.02 18.41 -12.62
C ILE A 160 16.64 17.02 -12.58
N VAL A 161 16.96 16.55 -11.37
CA VAL A 161 17.54 15.23 -11.13
C VAL A 161 16.45 14.26 -10.72
N ARG A 162 16.43 13.08 -11.38
CA ARG A 162 15.52 11.99 -11.05
C ARG A 162 16.20 11.03 -10.07
N ILE A 163 15.75 11.00 -8.82
CA ILE A 163 16.34 10.17 -7.76
C ILE A 163 15.45 8.96 -7.49
N PRO A 164 15.86 7.75 -7.90
CA PRO A 164 15.11 6.53 -7.58
C PRO A 164 15.23 6.18 -6.10
N ARG A 165 14.14 5.67 -5.52
CA ARG A 165 14.05 5.21 -4.13
C ARG A 165 13.17 3.96 -4.08
N VAL A 166 13.45 3.10 -3.10
CA VAL A 166 12.60 1.96 -2.75
C VAL A 166 12.20 2.13 -1.30
N LEU A 167 10.90 2.13 -1.04
CA LEU A 167 10.31 2.27 0.28
C LEU A 167 9.58 0.99 0.63
N SER A 168 9.50 0.66 1.92
CA SER A 168 8.90 -0.60 2.34
C SER A 168 8.08 -0.49 3.61
N PHE A 169 7.05 -1.31 3.70
CA PHE A 169 6.35 -1.59 4.95
C PHE A 169 6.27 -3.11 5.14
N ASP A 170 6.30 -3.56 6.39
CA ASP A 170 6.31 -4.99 6.73
C ASP A 170 5.38 -5.31 7.92
N PRO A 171 4.05 -5.34 7.72
CA PRO A 171 3.10 -5.76 8.74
C PRO A 171 3.03 -7.27 8.92
N GLU A 172 2.71 -7.67 10.15
CA GLU A 172 2.01 -8.93 10.39
C GLU A 172 0.53 -8.79 9.95
N THR A 173 0.01 -9.68 9.10
CA THR A 173 -1.41 -9.67 8.67
C THR A 173 -2.11 -11.02 8.90
N GLY A 174 -3.42 -11.12 8.61
CA GLY A 174 -4.20 -12.34 8.83
C GLY A 174 -5.59 -12.39 8.23
N SER A 175 -5.95 -13.45 7.50
CA SER A 175 -7.30 -13.65 6.91
C SER A 175 -8.08 -14.79 7.60
N GLY A 176 -9.42 -14.71 7.58
CA GLY A 176 -10.32 -15.72 8.15
C GLY A 176 -11.78 -15.25 8.28
N ASP A 177 -12.71 -16.20 8.42
CA ASP A 177 -14.18 -16.00 8.52
C ASP A 177 -14.66 -15.53 9.91
N GLY A 178 -13.76 -14.99 10.74
CA GLY A 178 -14.03 -14.62 12.13
C GLY A 178 -14.03 -15.80 13.12
N THR A 179 -13.86 -17.05 12.68
CA THR A 179 -13.72 -18.20 13.58
C THR A 179 -12.24 -18.59 13.81
N ASN A 180 -11.96 -19.28 14.91
CA ASN A 180 -10.64 -19.90 15.11
C ASN A 180 -10.41 -20.93 14.01
N PRO A 181 -9.32 -20.85 13.21
CA PRO A 181 -8.86 -22.01 12.50
C PRO A 181 -8.44 -23.00 13.59
N HIS A 182 -9.20 -24.07 13.69
CA HIS A 182 -8.83 -25.25 14.46
C HIS A 182 -7.81 -26.07 13.66
#